data_AF-A0AB34BJN5-F1
#
_entry.id   AF-A0AB34BJN5-F1
#
_cell.length_a   1.000
_cell.length_b   1.000
_cell.length_c   1.000
_cell.angle_alpha   90.00
_cell.angle_beta   90.00
_cell.angle_gamma   90.00
#
_symmetry.space_group_name_H-M   'P 1'
#
loop_
_entity.id
_entity.type
_entity.pdbx_description
1 polymer ?
#
loop_
_entity_poly.entity_id
_entity_poly.type
_entity_poly.pdbx_seq_one_letter_code
_entity_poly.pdbx_strand_id
1 'polypeptide(L)' 'METMKFYTEEEILDKHIGKKGTPKRDQFEADLNSFLIGEAIKQARQSKNLTQEELGNLIGVQRAQISRIENGK' A
#
# COMPACT_ATOMS: atom_id res chain seq x y z
N MET A 1 -10.27 -30.32 -25.42
CA MET A 1 -10.02 -28.91 -25.09
C MET A 1 -9.63 -28.86 -23.63
N GLU A 2 -8.41 -28.41 -23.30
CA GLU A 2 -8.06 -28.20 -21.89
C GLU A 2 -8.96 -27.12 -21.30
N THR A 3 -9.59 -27.41 -20.17
CA THR A 3 -10.41 -26.46 -19.42
C THR A 3 -9.51 -25.45 -18.71
N MET A 4 -9.71 -24.17 -18.96
CA MET A 4 -9.00 -23.10 -18.26
C MET A 4 -9.34 -23.16 -16.77
N LYS A 5 -8.32 -23.31 -15.92
CA LYS A 5 -8.50 -23.35 -14.46
C LYS A 5 -8.49 -21.93 -13.92
N PHE A 6 -9.53 -21.58 -13.19
CA PHE A 6 -9.63 -20.32 -12.46
C PHE A 6 -9.25 -20.55 -11.01
N TYR A 7 -8.63 -19.54 -10.42
CA TYR A 7 -8.27 -19.51 -9.01
C TYR A 7 -8.77 -18.20 -8.43
N THR A 8 -9.27 -18.28 -7.21
CA THR A 8 -9.54 -17.10 -6.39
C THR A 8 -8.24 -16.45 -5.97
N GLU A 9 -8.31 -15.16 -5.63
CA GLU A 9 -7.19 -14.44 -5.04
C GLU A 9 -6.68 -15.16 -3.78
N GLU A 10 -7.59 -15.60 -2.90
CA GLU A 10 -7.23 -16.30 -1.67
C GLU A 10 -6.41 -17.58 -1.95
N GLU A 11 -6.81 -18.38 -2.94
CA GLU A 11 -6.08 -19.62 -3.29
C GLU A 11 -4.65 -19.34 -3.78
N ILE A 12 -4.47 -18.28 -4.56
CA ILE A 12 -3.14 -17.87 -5.05
C ILE A 12 -2.29 -17.36 -3.89
N LEU A 13 -2.90 -16.57 -3.01
CA LEU A 13 -2.26 -15.95 -1.87
C LEU A 13 -1.84 -16.99 -0.81
N ASP A 14 -2.73 -17.92 -0.48
CA ASP A 14 -2.43 -19.08 0.39
C ASP A 14 -1.27 -19.90 -0.17
N LYS A 15 -1.24 -20.13 -1.50
CA LYS A 15 -0.23 -20.95 -2.17
C LYS A 15 1.17 -20.31 -2.16
N HIS A 16 1.27 -18.99 -2.36
CA HIS A 16 2.58 -18.34 -2.59
C HIS A 16 3.07 -17.55 -1.36
N ILE A 17 2.16 -16.97 -0.59
CA ILE A 17 2.46 -16.12 0.55
C ILE A 17 2.21 -16.86 1.87
N GLY A 18 1.22 -17.75 1.89
CA GLY A 18 0.81 -18.51 3.06
C GLY A 18 -0.58 -18.09 3.53
N LYS A 19 -1.15 -18.89 4.44
CA LYS A 19 -2.48 -18.64 5.00
C LYS A 19 -2.51 -17.37 5.85
N LYS A 20 -3.68 -16.73 5.93
CA LYS A 20 -3.92 -15.63 6.88
C LYS A 20 -3.54 -16.01 8.31
N GLY A 21 -2.94 -15.07 9.03
CA GLY A 21 -2.42 -15.28 10.38
C GLY A 21 -1.04 -15.98 10.44
N THR A 22 -0.43 -16.29 9.28
CA THR A 22 0.98 -16.69 9.27
C THR A 22 1.87 -15.46 9.25
N PRO A 23 3.05 -15.47 9.91
CA PRO A 23 3.92 -14.29 9.97
C PRO A 23 4.31 -13.72 8.60
N LYS A 24 4.52 -14.59 7.61
CA LYS A 24 4.82 -14.18 6.23
C LYS A 24 3.63 -13.47 5.57
N ARG A 25 2.42 -13.98 5.79
CA ARG A 25 1.20 -13.41 5.24
C ARG A 25 0.86 -12.07 5.89
N ASP A 26 0.97 -12.00 7.20
CA ASP A 26 0.67 -10.79 7.96
C ASP A 26 1.65 -9.66 7.60
N GLN A 27 2.94 -9.97 7.43
CA GLN A 27 3.93 -8.99 6.95
C GLN A 27 3.61 -8.51 5.53
N PHE A 28 3.29 -9.43 4.61
CA PHE A 28 2.92 -9.07 3.24
C PHE A 28 1.70 -8.15 3.20
N GLU A 29 0.66 -8.45 3.97
CA GLU A 29 -0.54 -7.63 4.04
C GLU A 29 -0.26 -6.26 4.70
N ALA A 30 0.60 -6.21 5.73
CA ALA A 30 1.02 -4.95 6.36
C ALA A 30 1.80 -4.04 5.40
N ASP A 31 2.73 -4.60 4.63
CA ASP A 31 3.50 -3.86 3.62
C ASP A 31 2.59 -3.35 2.50
N LEU A 32 1.68 -4.20 2.02
CA LEU A 32 0.68 -3.83 1.01
C LEU A 32 -0.22 -2.70 1.51
N ASN A 33 -0.73 -2.80 2.74
CA ASN A 33 -1.58 -1.75 3.33
C ASN A 33 -0.82 -0.42 3.48
N SER A 34 0.45 -0.47 3.91
CA SER A 34 1.29 0.72 4.03
C SER A 34 1.51 1.40 2.69
N PHE A 35 1.77 0.63 1.64
CA PHE A 35 1.89 1.13 0.27
C PHE A 35 0.59 1.77 -0.22
N LEU A 36 -0.56 1.11 -0.03
CA LEU A 36 -1.86 1.63 -0.46
C LEU A 36 -2.24 2.93 0.25
N ILE A 37 -1.95 3.05 1.54
CA ILE A 37 -2.16 4.29 2.30
C ILE A 37 -1.28 5.42 1.74
N GLY A 38 0.01 5.14 1.48
CA GLY A 38 0.93 6.10 0.90
C GLY A 38 0.46 6.64 -0.45
N GLU A 39 0.02 5.73 -1.34
CA GLU A 39 -0.54 6.11 -2.64
C GLU A 39 -1.85 6.90 -2.48
N ALA A 40 -2.74 6.52 -1.57
CA ALA A 40 -3.98 7.27 -1.32
C ALA A 40 -3.71 8.71 -0.87
N ILE A 41 -2.73 8.91 0.03
CA ILE A 41 -2.31 10.24 0.49
C ILE A 41 -1.74 11.06 -0.68
N LYS A 42 -0.89 10.46 -1.50
CA LYS A 42 -0.29 11.10 -2.68
C LYS A 42 -1.35 11.52 -3.69
N GLN A 43 -2.34 10.68 -3.96
CA GLN A 43 -3.47 11.01 -4.85
C GLN A 43 -4.29 12.16 -4.28
N ALA A 44 -4.64 12.12 -2.99
CA ALA A 44 -5.36 13.21 -2.33
C ALA A 44 -4.58 14.53 -2.39
N ARG A 45 -3.26 14.49 -2.15
CA ARG A 45 -2.37 15.65 -2.23
C ARG A 45 -2.35 16.24 -3.64
N GLN A 46 -2.17 15.40 -4.66
CA GLN A 46 -2.14 15.80 -6.06
C GLN A 46 -3.50 16.35 -6.52
N SER A 47 -4.61 15.78 -6.08
CA SER A 47 -5.97 16.28 -6.37
C SER A 47 -6.21 17.70 -5.85
N LYS A 48 -5.48 18.10 -4.79
CA LYS A 48 -5.49 19.44 -4.21
C LYS A 48 -4.38 20.35 -4.75
N ASN A 49 -3.61 19.89 -5.75
CA ASN A 49 -2.47 20.59 -6.33
C ASN A 49 -1.40 21.02 -5.30
N LEU A 50 -1.19 20.21 -4.25
CA LEU A 50 -0.22 20.49 -3.20
C LEU A 50 1.12 19.79 -3.47
N THR A 51 2.22 20.46 -3.15
CA THR A 51 3.54 19.85 -2.97
C THR A 51 3.60 19.07 -1.65
N GLN A 52 4.59 18.17 -1.52
CA GLN A 52 4.81 17.44 -0.26
C GLN A 52 5.15 18.38 0.90
N GLU A 53 5.76 19.53 0.61
CA GLU A 53 6.12 20.54 1.61
C GLU A 53 4.87 21.30 2.08
N GLU A 54 4.00 21.71 1.17
CA GLU A 54 2.73 22.35 1.51
C GLU A 54 1.81 21.42 2.31
N LEU A 55 1.72 20.14 1.91
CA LEU A 55 0.99 19.15 2.71
C LEU A 55 1.61 18.99 4.10
N GLY A 56 2.94 18.90 4.18
CA GLY A 56 3.66 18.81 5.45
C GLY A 56 3.35 19.99 6.37
N ASN A 57 3.43 21.21 5.84
CA ASN A 57 3.11 22.43 6.57
C ASN A 57 1.65 22.45 7.06
N LEU A 58 0.72 21.94 6.25
CA LEU A 58 -0.71 21.89 6.61
C LEU A 58 -1.00 20.95 7.78
N ILE A 59 -0.32 19.80 7.85
CA ILE A 59 -0.57 18.78 8.88
C ILE A 59 0.47 18.78 10.01
N GLY A 60 1.41 19.74 9.99
CA GLY A 60 2.43 19.90 11.02
C GLY A 60 3.54 18.86 11.00
N VAL A 61 3.91 18.34 9.82
CA VAL A 61 5.01 17.38 9.66
C VAL A 61 6.01 17.83 8.60
N GLN A 62 7.23 17.31 8.67
CA GLN A 62 8.27 17.66 7.70
C GLN A 62 7.99 17.05 6.32
N ARG A 63 8.38 17.75 5.24
CA ARG A 63 8.34 17.23 3.85
C ARG A 63 8.93 15.82 3.73
N ALA A 64 10.05 15.56 4.42
CA ALA A 64 10.71 14.25 4.42
C ALA A 64 9.82 13.12 4.97
N GLN A 65 8.96 13.42 5.94
CA GLN A 65 8.00 12.46 6.49
C GLN A 65 6.87 12.17 5.51
N ILE A 66 6.33 13.20 4.83
CA ILE A 66 5.35 13.01 3.74
C ILE A 66 5.97 12.14 2.63
N SER A 67 7.19 12.47 2.22
CA SER A 67 7.92 11.70 1.21
C SER A 67 8.09 10.23 1.62
N ARG A 68 8.39 9.95 2.89
CA ARG A 68 8.53 8.58 3.39
C ARG A 68 7.21 7.81 3.30
N ILE A 69 6.13 8.39 3.82
CA ILE A 69 4.78 7.81 3.82
C ILE A 69 4.31 7.52 2.39
N GLU A 70 4.41 8.50 1.48
CA GLU A 70 3.95 8.36 0.09
C GLU A 70 4.75 7.35 -0.73
N ASN A 71 5.93 6.93 -0.26
CA ASN A 71 6.75 5.92 -0.91
C ASN A 71 6.69 4.55 -0.22
N GLY A 72 5.77 4.35 0.73
CA GLY A 72 5.59 3.08 1.45
C GLY A 72 6.79 2.71 2.34
N LYS A 73 7.44 3.69 2.95
CA LYS A 73 8.62 3.51 3.82
C LYS A 73 8.41 4.07 5.23
#